data_AF-A0A353BXW7-F1
#
_entry.id   AF-A0A353BXW7-F1
#
_cell.length_a   1.000
_cell.length_b   1.000
_cell.length_c   1.000
_cell.angle_alpha   90.00
_cell.angle_beta   90.00
_cell.angle_gamma   90.00
#
_symmetry.space_group_name_H-M   'P 1'
#
loop_
_entity.id
_entity.type
_entity.pdbx_description
1 polymer ?
#
loop_
_entity_poly.entity_id
_entity_poly.type
_entity_poly.pdbx_seq_one_letter_code
_entity_poly.pdbx_strand_id
1 'polypeptide(L)'
;MWNDVETTQDFLNFSVIAKTVAELIAESGEKPISIGVSGSWGAGKSSMVKMIGEALKLKDDGKDDKEKNYVFLEFNAWLYQGYDDARAALLQAVSDKLLEESKKVFGH
;
A
#
# COMPACT_ATOMS: atom_id res chain seq x y z
N MET A 1 21.47 -14.49 8.49
CA MET A 1 20.76 -13.28 8.02
C MET A 1 20.54 -13.46 6.52
N TRP A 2 19.41 -14.05 6.14
CA TRP A 2 19.10 -14.33 4.73
C TRP A 2 18.52 -13.07 4.12
N ASN A 3 19.09 -12.66 3.00
CA ASN A 3 18.72 -11.44 2.29
C ASN A 3 17.40 -11.69 1.58
N ASP A 4 16.35 -10.94 1.92
CA ASP A 4 15.08 -10.98 1.21
C ASP A 4 15.29 -10.26 -0.12
N VAL A 5 15.48 -11.02 -1.20
CA VAL A 5 15.64 -10.46 -2.54
C VAL A 5 14.25 -10.31 -3.13
N GLU A 6 13.66 -9.14 -2.94
CA GLU A 6 12.43 -8.76 -3.62
C GLU A 6 12.71 -8.72 -5.12
N THR A 7 12.09 -9.63 -5.88
CA THR A 7 12.23 -9.69 -7.33
C THR A 7 11.05 -9.01 -8.01
N THR A 8 11.34 -8.24 -9.06
CA THR A 8 10.38 -7.53 -9.92
C THR A 8 9.86 -8.39 -11.08
N GLN A 9 10.24 -9.67 -11.15
CA GLN A 9 9.80 -10.58 -12.21
C GLN A 9 8.57 -11.39 -11.77
N ASP A 10 7.46 -11.18 -12.49
CA ASP A 10 6.19 -11.85 -12.24
C ASP A 10 6.16 -13.29 -12.79
N PHE A 11 6.75 -14.22 -12.05
CA PHE A 11 6.72 -15.65 -12.38
C PHE A 11 5.41 -16.36 -11.97
N LEU A 12 4.58 -15.73 -11.14
CA LEU A 12 3.38 -16.33 -10.53
C LEU A 12 2.07 -15.68 -10.99
N ASN A 13 2.14 -14.82 -12.01
CA ASN A 13 1.02 -14.05 -12.54
C ASN A 13 0.34 -13.15 -11.48
N PHE A 14 1.12 -12.70 -10.49
CA PHE A 14 0.69 -11.79 -9.43
C PHE A 14 0.20 -10.47 -9.96
N SER A 15 0.65 -10.04 -11.15
CA SER A 15 0.15 -8.81 -11.78
C SER A 15 -1.35 -8.91 -12.10
N VAL A 16 -1.84 -10.08 -12.51
CA VAL A 16 -3.28 -10.27 -12.81
C VAL A 16 -4.11 -10.20 -11.54
N ILE A 17 -3.65 -10.85 -10.48
CA ILE A 17 -4.30 -10.79 -9.16
C ILE A 17 -4.25 -9.36 -8.62
N ALA A 18 -3.10 -8.70 -8.69
CA ALA A 18 -2.92 -7.33 -8.21
C ALA A 18 -3.83 -6.33 -8.92
N LYS A 19 -3.97 -6.46 -10.25
CA LYS A 19 -4.92 -5.64 -11.04
C LYS A 19 -6.36 -5.86 -10.62
N THR A 20 -6.77 -7.11 -10.43
CA THR A 20 -8.12 -7.46 -9.98
C THR A 20 -8.41 -6.87 -8.60
N VAL A 21 -7.46 -6.96 -7.67
CA VAL A 21 -7.59 -6.35 -6.34
C VAL A 21 -7.62 -4.82 -6.42
N ALA A 22 -6.83 -4.20 -7.30
CA ALA A 22 -6.86 -2.76 -7.52
C ALA A 22 -8.20 -2.29 -8.12
N GLU A 23 -8.83 -3.08 -8.99
CA GLU A 23 -10.18 -2.82 -9.49
C GLU A 23 -11.22 -2.91 -8.38
N LEU A 24 -11.16 -3.95 -7.54
CA LEU A 24 -12.04 -4.08 -6.38
C LEU A 24 -11.94 -2.87 -5.43
N ILE A 25 -10.72 -2.38 -5.17
CA ILE A 25 -10.47 -1.17 -4.36
C ILE A 25 -11.08 0.07 -5.02
N ALA A 26 -10.96 0.20 -6.34
CA ALA A 26 -11.55 1.33 -7.05
C ALA A 26 -13.09 1.30 -7.04
N GLU A 27 -13.68 0.11 -7.18
CA GLU A 27 -15.13 -0.09 -7.16
C GLU A 27 -15.75 0.05 -5.78
N SER A 28 -14.99 -0.13 -4.70
CA SER A 28 -15.52 0.03 -3.34
C SER A 28 -15.92 1.47 -3.03
N GLY A 29 -15.35 2.45 -3.74
CA GLY A 29 -15.65 3.87 -3.55
C GLY A 29 -15.48 4.30 -2.09
N GLU A 30 -16.56 4.81 -1.49
CA GLU A 30 -16.56 5.28 -0.09
C GLU A 30 -16.69 4.15 0.95
N LYS A 31 -16.83 2.89 0.54
CA LYS A 31 -16.97 1.76 1.46
C LYS A 31 -15.58 1.27 1.88
N PRO A 32 -15.24 1.29 3.19
CA PRO A 32 -13.97 0.78 3.65
C PRO A 32 -13.91 -0.74 3.45
N ILE A 33 -12.80 -1.22 2.88
CA ILE A 33 -12.53 -2.64 2.69
C ILE A 33 -11.23 -3.05 3.36
N SER A 34 -11.16 -4.29 3.82
CA SER A 34 -9.96 -4.89 4.39
C SER A 34 -9.62 -6.16 3.61
N ILE A 35 -8.39 -6.24 3.11
CA ILE A 35 -7.91 -7.35 2.28
C ILE A 35 -6.78 -8.05 3.04
N GLY A 36 -6.96 -9.33 3.33
CA GLY A 36 -5.93 -10.18 3.94
C GLY A 36 -5.15 -10.95 2.88
N VAL A 37 -3.82 -10.89 2.95
CA VAL A 37 -2.92 -11.69 2.09
C VAL A 37 -2.28 -12.79 2.92
N SER A 38 -2.61 -14.04 2.64
CA SER A 38 -2.09 -15.22 3.34
C SER A 38 -1.26 -16.11 2.42
N GLY A 39 -0.35 -16.89 3.01
CA GLY A 39 0.54 -17.78 2.27
C GLY A 39 1.85 -18.04 3.01
N SER A 40 2.57 -19.08 2.59
CA SER A 40 3.84 -19.51 3.18
C SER A 40 4.90 -18.41 3.22
N TRP A 41 5.90 -18.54 4.11
CA TRP A 41 7.06 -17.65 4.10
C TRP A 41 7.78 -17.73 2.74
N GLY A 42 8.20 -16.59 2.19
CA GLY A 42 8.82 -16.52 0.86
C GLY A 42 7.85 -16.65 -0.32
N ALA A 43 6.53 -16.77 -0.11
CA ALA A 43 5.55 -16.87 -1.19
C ALA A 43 5.29 -15.55 -1.96
N GLY A 44 6.05 -14.48 -1.71
CA GLY A 44 5.90 -13.19 -2.41
C GLY A 44 4.73 -12.31 -1.96
N LYS A 45 4.21 -12.50 -0.74
CA LYS A 45 3.07 -11.70 -0.20
C LYS A 45 3.34 -10.20 -0.21
N SER A 46 4.51 -9.77 0.28
CA SER A 46 4.91 -8.36 0.30
C SER A 46 5.03 -7.80 -1.11
N SER A 47 5.60 -8.58 -2.04
CA SER A 47 5.66 -8.24 -3.47
C SER A 47 4.27 -8.05 -4.07
N MET A 48 3.32 -8.93 -3.76
CA MET A 48 1.93 -8.79 -4.23
C MET A 48 1.27 -7.51 -3.70
N VAL A 49 1.44 -7.17 -2.42
CA VAL A 49 0.92 -5.92 -1.84
C VAL A 49 1.52 -4.69 -2.54
N LYS A 50 2.83 -4.71 -2.84
CA LYS A 50 3.49 -3.64 -3.60
C LYS A 50 2.94 -3.52 -5.02
N MET A 51 2.75 -4.64 -5.72
CA MET A 51 2.14 -4.65 -7.06
C MET A 51 0.71 -4.11 -7.08
N ILE A 52 -0.10 -4.37 -6.04
CA ILE A 52 -1.44 -3.77 -5.90
C ILE A 52 -1.33 -2.24 -5.81
N GLY A 53 -0.41 -1.75 -4.98
CA GLY A 53 -0.15 -0.31 -4.85
C GLY A 53 0.31 0.33 -6.16
N GLU A 54 1.20 -0.33 -6.90
CA GLU A 54 1.63 0.13 -8.22
C GLU A 54 0.48 0.14 -9.24
N ALA A 55 -0.36 -0.89 -9.26
CA ALA A 55 -1.52 -0.96 -10.14
C ALA A 55 -2.54 0.17 -9.87
N LEU A 56 -2.72 0.55 -8.59
CA LEU A 56 -3.55 1.70 -8.21
C LEU A 56 -2.91 3.03 -8.63
N LYS A 57 -1.59 3.20 -8.45
CA LYS A 57 -0.87 4.39 -8.89
C LYS A 57 -0.94 4.59 -10.41
N LEU A 58 -0.85 3.51 -11.19
CA LEU A 58 -0.99 3.57 -12.65
C LEU A 58 -2.37 4.10 -13.10
N LYS A 59 -3.42 3.92 -12.30
CA LYS A 59 -4.75 4.52 -12.59
C LYS A 59 -4.78 6.05 -12.40
N ASP A 60 -3.81 6.59 -11.69
CA ASP A 60 -3.61 8.02 -11.47
C ASP A 60 -2.41 8.58 -12.27
N ASP A 61 -1.79 7.79 -13.15
CA ASP A 61 -0.68 8.23 -13.99
C ASP A 61 -1.13 9.32 -14.97
N GLY A 62 -0.38 10.41 -15.03
CA GLY A 62 -0.72 11.61 -15.81
C GLY A 62 -1.77 12.56 -15.19
N LYS A 63 -2.26 12.28 -13.96
CA LYS A 63 -3.12 13.21 -13.21
C LYS A 63 -2.29 14.19 -12.37
N ASP A 64 -2.77 15.42 -12.22
CA ASP A 64 -2.17 16.37 -11.29
C ASP A 64 -2.29 15.85 -9.85
N ASP A 65 -1.42 16.30 -8.94
CA ASP A 65 -1.44 15.88 -7.54
C ASP A 65 -2.79 16.13 -6.83
N LYS A 66 -3.59 17.08 -7.36
CA LYS A 66 -4.94 17.40 -6.87
C LYS A 66 -6.02 16.39 -7.29
N GLU A 67 -5.74 15.58 -8.32
CA GLU A 67 -6.68 14.65 -8.94
C GLU A 67 -6.35 13.18 -8.62
N LYS A 68 -5.26 12.94 -7.87
CA LYS A 68 -4.91 11.63 -7.34
C LYS A 68 -5.93 11.18 -6.31
N ASN A 69 -6.36 9.94 -6.42
CA ASN A 69 -7.48 9.39 -5.64
C ASN A 69 -7.00 8.64 -4.39
N TYR A 70 -5.71 8.31 -4.32
CA TYR A 70 -5.16 7.44 -3.28
C TYR A 70 -3.92 8.03 -2.61
N VAL A 71 -3.92 7.98 -1.28
CA VAL A 71 -2.73 8.19 -0.45
C VAL A 71 -2.27 6.82 0.06
N PHE A 72 -1.01 6.47 -0.23
CA PHE A 72 -0.43 5.19 0.17
C PHE A 72 0.43 5.34 1.43
N LEU A 73 0.24 4.42 2.38
CA LEU A 73 1.01 4.29 3.60
C LEU A 73 1.41 2.82 3.77
N GLU A 74 2.70 2.55 3.95
CA GLU A 74 3.21 1.25 4.37
C GLU A 74 3.51 1.28 5.87
N PHE A 75 3.03 0.27 6.60
CA PHE A 75 3.23 0.18 8.05
C PHE A 75 3.68 -1.22 8.45
N ASN A 76 4.89 -1.33 8.99
CA ASN A 76 5.42 -2.59 9.51
C ASN A 76 5.17 -2.70 11.02
N ALA A 77 4.09 -3.40 11.40
CA ALA A 77 3.70 -3.58 12.78
C ALA A 77 4.73 -4.36 13.63
N TRP A 78 5.58 -5.19 13.00
CA TRP A 78 6.59 -5.99 13.72
C TRP A 78 7.61 -5.11 14.44
N LEU A 79 7.92 -3.94 13.89
CA LEU A 79 8.85 -2.98 14.50
C LEU A 79 8.36 -2.45 15.86
N TYR A 80 7.07 -2.61 16.16
CA TYR A 80 6.43 -2.16 17.40
C TYR A 80 6.00 -3.33 18.29
N GLN A 81 6.42 -4.56 17.96
CA GLN A 81 6.10 -5.74 18.76
C GLN A 81 6.81 -5.67 20.12
N GLY A 82 6.03 -5.66 21.21
CA GLY A 82 6.52 -5.52 22.58
C GLY A 82 6.39 -4.11 23.17
N TYR A 83 5.94 -3.13 22.38
CA TYR A 83 5.50 -1.83 22.87
C TYR A 83 3.97 -1.80 22.92
N ASP A 84 3.38 -1.23 23.98
CA ASP A 84 1.92 -1.06 24.13
C ASP A 84 1.29 -0.15 23.05
N ASP A 85 2.10 0.41 22.16
CA ASP A 85 1.75 1.59 21.38
C ASP A 85 1.71 1.41 19.85
N ALA A 86 1.62 0.17 19.36
CA ALA A 86 1.48 -0.08 17.91
C ALA A 86 0.29 0.67 17.28
N ARG A 87 -0.77 0.94 18.08
CA ARG A 87 -1.91 1.73 17.65
C ARG A 87 -1.58 3.21 17.51
N ALA A 88 -0.93 3.85 18.49
CA ALA A 88 -0.56 5.25 18.30
C ALA A 88 0.53 5.42 17.26
N ALA A 89 1.45 4.45 17.13
CA ALA A 89 2.43 4.45 16.04
C ALA A 89 1.76 4.45 14.66
N LEU A 90 0.72 3.63 14.46
CA LEU A 90 -0.06 3.64 13.22
C LEU A 90 -0.79 4.98 13.01
N LEU A 91 -1.46 5.51 14.04
CA LEU A 91 -2.16 6.80 13.94
C LEU A 91 -1.21 7.97 13.65
N GLN A 92 -0.02 7.94 14.25
CA GLN A 92 1.03 8.92 14.03
C GLN A 92 1.51 8.85 12.58
N ALA A 93 1.80 7.63 12.07
CA ALA A 93 2.24 7.44 10.69
C ALA A 93 1.18 7.92 9.67
N VAL A 94 -0.10 7.65 9.92
CA VAL A 94 -1.21 8.17 9.11
C VAL A 94 -1.25 9.70 9.15
N SER A 95 -1.16 10.29 10.34
CA SER A 95 -1.23 11.74 10.53
C SER A 95 -0.08 12.47 9.82
N ASP A 96 1.14 11.97 9.99
CA ASP A 96 2.33 12.52 9.34
C ASP A 96 2.22 12.43 7.82
N LYS A 97 1.71 11.31 7.31
CA LYS A 97 1.52 11.11 5.88
C LYS A 97 0.47 12.06 5.29
N LEU A 98 -0.65 12.26 5.97
CA LEU A 98 -1.68 13.19 5.52
C LEU A 98 -1.19 14.65 5.53
N LEU A 99 -0.39 15.05 6.53
CA LEU A 99 0.23 16.37 6.59
C LEU A 99 1.26 16.58 5.48
N GLU A 100 2.01 15.55 5.10
CA GLU A 100 2.94 15.59 3.98
C GLU A 100 2.19 15.82 2.65
N GLU A 101 1.14 15.04 2.40
CA GLU A 101 0.36 15.14 1.16
C GLU A 101 -0.44 16.44 1.08
N SER A 102 -0.99 16.94 2.20
CA SER A 102 -1.71 18.22 2.20
C SER A 102 -0.81 19.38 1.82
N LYS A 103 0.46 19.38 2.27
CA LYS A 103 1.43 20.42 1.89
C LYS A 103 1.74 20.38 0.40
N LYS A 104 1.77 19.21 -0.24
CA LYS A 104 1.97 19.10 -1.70
C LYS A 104 0.78 19.66 -2.48
N VAL A 105 -0.44 19.40 -2.01
CA VAL A 105 -1.68 19.82 -2.68
C VAL A 105 -1.96 21.32 -2.52
N PHE A 106 -1.69 21.89 -1.34
CA PHE A 106 -2.07 23.27 -0.98
C PHE A 106 -0.88 24.25 -0.87
N GLY A 107 0.36 23.79 -0.94
CA GLY A 107 1.57 24.60 -0.77
C GLY A 107 2.07 25.33 -2.02
N HIS A 108 1.20 25.52 -3.04
CA HIS A 108 1.47 26.33 -4.22
C HIS A 108 0.77 27.69 -4.15
#